data_AF-A0A7Y8JH82-F1
#
_entry.id   AF-A0A7Y8JH82-F1
#
_cell.length_a   1.000
_cell.length_b   1.000
_cell.length_c   1.000
_cell.angle_alpha   90.00
_cell.angle_beta   90.00
_cell.angle_gamma   90.00
#
_symmetry.space_group_name_H-M   'P 1'
#
loop_
_entity.id
_entity.type
_entity.pdbx_description
1 polymer ?
#
loop_
_entity_poly.entity_id
_entity_poly.type
_entity_poly.pdbx_seq_one_letter_code
_entity_poly.pdbx_strand_id
1 'polypeptide(L)'
;MHWYLQVLKKYAVFSGRARRKEYWMFVLFNIIIAFVLELERFAGVVSESGQSDLAAIYQLTVLIPSISVLVRRMHDTDHSGWWVLVPIANLVLAIREGQHGDNRFGPDPKRTPAEDSVAASTPNAAAFHVQIKTQAAGQTPNSFCIRCGTQFPDMAAYCPKCGTARTA
;
A
#
# COMPACT_ATOMS: atom_id res chain seq x y z
N MET A 1 15.59 -3.76 -17.68
CA MET A 1 14.96 -2.67 -18.46
C MET A 1 13.47 -2.47 -18.18
N HIS A 2 12.71 -3.51 -17.80
CA HIS A 2 11.26 -3.37 -17.52
C HIS A 2 10.89 -2.20 -16.59
N TRP A 3 11.65 -1.99 -15.50
CA TRP A 3 11.45 -0.89 -14.55
C TRP A 3 11.63 0.51 -15.15
N TYR A 4 12.61 0.67 -16.04
CA TYR A 4 12.87 1.95 -16.70
C TYR A 4 11.68 2.35 -17.60
N LEU A 5 11.20 1.40 -18.40
CA LEU A 5 10.02 1.61 -19.25
C LEU A 5 8.74 1.83 -18.43
N GLN A 6 8.60 1.20 -17.25
CA GLN A 6 7.46 1.48 -16.37
C GLN A 6 7.42 2.93 -15.88
N VAL A 7 8.57 3.49 -15.52
CA VAL A 7 8.65 4.90 -15.09
C VAL A 7 8.32 5.83 -16.24
N LEU A 8 8.83 5.56 -17.44
CA LEU A 8 8.49 6.34 -18.65
C LEU A 8 7.02 6.21 -19.05
N LYS A 9 6.39 5.04 -18.88
CA LYS A 9 4.93 4.89 -19.07
C LYS A 9 4.14 5.72 -18.06
N LYS A 10 4.67 5.91 -16.85
CA LYS A 10 4.11 6.74 -15.77
C LYS A 10 4.76 8.13 -15.73
N TYR A 11 4.95 8.72 -16.91
CA TYR A 11 5.72 9.95 -17.12
C TYR A 11 5.32 11.09 -16.17
N ALA A 12 4.04 11.48 -16.17
CA ALA A 12 3.49 12.56 -15.35
C ALA A 12 2.48 12.06 -14.30
N VAL A 13 2.68 10.83 -13.78
CA VAL A 13 1.79 10.25 -12.77
C VAL A 13 2.41 10.42 -11.38
N PHE A 14 1.92 11.41 -10.63
CA PHE A 14 2.39 11.71 -9.27
C PHE A 14 1.65 10.94 -8.17
N SER A 15 0.53 10.29 -8.50
CA SER A 15 -0.25 9.50 -7.56
C SER A 15 0.24 8.05 -7.46
N GLY A 16 -0.05 7.40 -6.34
CA GLY A 16 0.35 6.02 -6.08
C GLY A 16 1.72 5.88 -5.44
N ARG A 17 2.20 4.63 -5.40
CA ARG A 17 3.43 4.22 -4.72
C ARG A 17 4.44 3.64 -5.70
N ALA A 18 5.72 3.93 -5.49
CA ALA A 18 6.83 3.37 -6.27
C ALA A 18 7.74 2.51 -5.38
N ARG A 19 8.12 1.34 -5.90
CA ARG A 19 9.03 0.42 -5.19
C ARG A 19 10.46 0.94 -5.20
N ARG A 20 11.26 0.53 -4.20
CA ARG A 20 12.72 0.74 -4.21
C ARG A 20 13.37 0.32 -5.53
N LYS A 21 13.05 -0.88 -6.03
CA LYS A 21 13.60 -1.38 -7.30
C LYS A 21 13.20 -0.52 -8.50
N GLU A 22 11.97 0.00 -8.54
CA GLU A 22 11.52 0.88 -9.62
C GLU A 22 12.33 2.19 -9.64
N TYR A 23 12.49 2.81 -8.46
CA TYR A 23 13.29 4.04 -8.30
C TYR A 23 14.78 3.81 -8.61
N TRP A 24 15.43 2.87 -7.93
CA TRP A 24 16.88 2.67 -8.05
C TRP A 24 17.31 2.16 -9.42
N MET A 25 16.49 1.33 -10.07
CA MET A 25 16.79 0.92 -11.44
C MET A 25 16.67 2.09 -12.41
N PHE A 26 15.66 2.96 -12.23
CA PHE A 26 15.54 4.17 -13.05
C PHE A 26 16.74 5.10 -12.87
N VAL A 27 17.13 5.38 -11.62
CA VAL A 27 18.32 6.19 -11.30
C VAL A 27 19.59 5.57 -11.92
N LEU A 28 19.78 4.25 -11.78
CA LEU A 28 20.93 3.55 -12.36
C LEU A 28 21.04 3.71 -13.88
N PHE A 29 19.94 3.55 -14.62
CA PHE A 29 19.95 3.75 -16.07
C PHE A 29 20.26 5.20 -16.46
N ASN A 30 19.71 6.18 -15.73
CA ASN A 30 20.04 7.60 -15.98
C ASN A 30 21.51 7.90 -15.69
N ILE A 31 22.09 7.31 -14.63
CA ILE A 31 23.53 7.42 -14.34
C ILE A 31 24.36 6.84 -15.49
N ILE A 32 24.01 5.65 -16.00
CA ILE A 32 24.72 5.03 -17.13
C ILE A 32 24.64 5.92 -18.37
N ILE A 33 23.46 6.44 -18.71
CA ILE A 33 23.27 7.31 -19.88
C ILE A 33 24.07 8.61 -19.70
N ALA A 34 24.05 9.21 -18.52
CA ALA A 34 24.86 10.39 -18.20
C ALA A 34 26.37 10.10 -18.35
N PHE A 35 26.85 8.96 -17.87
CA PHE A 35 28.25 8.55 -18.04
C PHE A 35 28.64 8.40 -19.51
N VAL A 36 27.78 7.81 -20.34
CA VAL A 36 28.04 7.67 -21.78
C VAL A 36 28.14 9.04 -22.45
N LEU A 37 27.20 9.94 -22.13
CA LEU A 37 27.20 11.31 -22.68
C LEU A 37 28.46 12.11 -22.26
N GLU A 38 28.92 11.95 -21.03
CA GLU A 38 30.17 12.59 -20.56
C GLU A 38 31.42 11.96 -21.17
N LEU A 39 31.39 10.66 -21.48
CA LEU A 39 32.52 9.97 -22.11
C LEU A 39 32.75 10.44 -23.55
N GLU A 40 31.69 10.77 -24.29
CA GLU A 40 31.79 11.40 -25.62
C GLU A 40 32.43 12.80 -25.57
N ARG A 41 32.15 13.58 -24.52
CA ARG A 41 32.84 14.86 -24.25
C ARG A 41 34.31 14.64 -23.92
N PHE A 42 34.61 13.72 -23.00
CA PHE A 42 35.98 13.42 -22.59
C PHE A 42 36.85 12.87 -23.74
N ALA A 43 36.27 12.06 -24.62
CA ALA A 43 36.96 11.51 -25.79
C ALA A 43 37.19 12.54 -26.91
N GLY A 44 36.73 13.80 -26.74
CA GLY A 44 36.92 14.88 -27.71
C GLY A 44 36.10 14.72 -28.99
N VAL A 45 35.10 13.82 -29.00
CA VAL A 45 34.20 13.58 -30.15
C VAL A 45 33.23 14.75 -30.33
N VAL A 46 32.91 15.45 -29.23
CA VAL A 46 32.03 16.62 -29.19
C VAL A 46 32.84 17.83 -28.72
N SER A 47 32.68 18.98 -29.40
CA SER A 47 33.39 20.23 -29.04
C SER A 47 33.07 20.68 -27.60
N GLU A 48 34.08 21.18 -26.89
CA GLU A 48 33.93 21.61 -25.48
C GLU A 48 32.89 22.72 -25.27
N SER A 49 32.57 23.47 -26.33
CA SER A 49 31.80 24.71 -26.30
C SER A 49 30.27 24.56 -26.20
N GLY A 50 29.72 23.35 -25.97
CA GLY A 50 28.28 23.21 -25.75
C GLY A 50 27.84 21.84 -25.25
N GLN A 51 26.77 21.82 -24.45
CA GLN A 51 26.02 20.60 -24.20
C GLN A 51 25.36 20.17 -25.52
N SER A 52 25.47 18.90 -25.92
CA SER A 52 24.84 18.46 -27.17
C SER A 52 23.33 18.66 -27.08
N ASP A 53 22.70 19.17 -28.15
CA ASP A 53 21.25 19.41 -28.19
C ASP A 53 20.45 18.15 -27.81
N LEU A 54 20.98 16.97 -28.19
CA LEU A 54 20.44 15.68 -27.81
C LEU A 54 20.51 15.41 -26.30
N ALA A 55 21.61 15.75 -25.63
CA ALA A 55 21.73 15.63 -24.19
C ALA A 55 20.77 16.57 -23.46
N ALA A 56 20.60 17.81 -23.95
CA ALA A 56 19.66 18.76 -23.38
C ALA A 56 18.20 18.28 -23.50
N ILE A 57 17.81 17.79 -24.68
CA ILE A 57 16.46 17.21 -24.90
C ILE A 57 16.24 15.99 -24.00
N TYR A 58 17.25 15.12 -23.89
CA TYR A 58 17.17 13.94 -23.03
C TYR A 58 16.98 14.33 -21.56
N GLN A 59 17.78 15.26 -21.05
CA GLN A 59 17.67 15.76 -19.67
C GLN A 59 16.28 16.32 -19.38
N LEU A 60 15.74 17.13 -20.30
CA LEU A 60 14.39 17.70 -20.14
C LEU A 60 13.31 16.62 -20.16
N THR A 61 13.46 15.61 -21.04
CA THR A 61 12.52 14.48 -21.14
C THR A 61 12.56 13.62 -19.88
N VAL A 62 13.72 13.45 -19.27
CA VAL A 62 13.88 12.62 -18.06
C VAL A 62 13.54 13.39 -16.77
N LEU A 63 13.55 14.73 -16.80
CA LEU A 63 13.29 15.57 -15.63
C LEU A 63 11.92 15.28 -14.99
N ILE A 64 10.85 15.32 -15.79
CA ILE A 64 9.49 15.08 -15.32
C ILE A 64 9.32 13.67 -14.72
N PRO A 65 9.69 12.57 -15.42
CA PRO A 65 9.56 11.23 -14.86
C PRO A 65 10.45 11.02 -13.62
N SER A 66 11.58 11.71 -13.52
CA SER A 66 12.43 11.69 -12.32
C SER A 66 11.71 12.25 -11.10
N ILE A 67 11.05 13.39 -11.24
CA ILE A 67 10.26 13.99 -10.16
C ILE A 67 9.04 13.12 -9.85
N SER A 68 8.34 12.61 -10.87
CA SER A 68 7.19 11.72 -10.74
C SER A 68 7.50 10.46 -9.91
N VAL A 69 8.56 9.72 -10.27
CA VAL A 69 8.93 8.50 -9.53
C VAL A 69 9.40 8.80 -8.11
N LEU A 70 10.06 9.94 -7.91
CA LEU A 70 10.56 10.35 -6.60
C LEU A 70 9.40 10.74 -5.66
N VAL A 71 8.40 11.48 -6.15
CA VAL A 71 7.17 11.78 -5.41
C VAL A 71 6.44 10.50 -5.02
N ARG A 72 6.25 9.57 -5.96
CA ARG A 72 5.62 8.26 -5.69
C ARG A 72 6.42 7.41 -4.71
N ARG A 73 7.74 7.60 -4.64
CA ARG A 73 8.58 6.92 -3.65
C ARG A 73 8.40 7.51 -2.25
N MET A 74 8.23 8.83 -2.14
CA MET A 74 7.91 9.48 -0.87
C MET A 74 6.55 9.04 -0.32
N HIS A 75 5.57 8.87 -1.21
CA HIS A 75 4.28 8.27 -0.90
C HIS A 75 4.39 6.83 -0.39
N ASP A 76 5.42 6.07 -0.79
CA ASP A 76 5.66 4.71 -0.31
C ASP A 76 6.06 4.66 1.17
N THR A 77 6.65 5.73 1.69
CA THR A 77 6.99 5.93 3.10
C THR A 77 5.95 6.76 3.87
N ASP A 78 4.76 6.94 3.30
CA ASP A 78 3.66 7.75 3.84
C ASP A 78 3.99 9.23 4.06
N HIS A 79 4.95 9.76 3.30
CA HIS A 79 5.31 11.18 3.32
C HIS A 79 4.73 11.91 2.12
N SER A 80 4.47 13.22 2.26
CA SER A 80 4.01 14.06 1.15
C SER A 80 5.09 14.24 0.08
N GLY A 81 4.70 14.40 -1.19
CA GLY A 81 5.63 14.68 -2.29
C GLY A 81 6.55 15.90 -2.09
N TRP A 82 6.15 16.85 -1.26
CA TRP A 82 6.98 18.03 -0.92
C TRP A 82 8.33 17.70 -0.27
N TRP A 83 8.48 16.51 0.35
CA TRP A 83 9.75 16.07 0.93
C TRP A 83 10.87 15.91 -0.10
N VAL A 84 10.53 15.86 -1.39
CA VAL A 84 11.49 15.89 -2.51
C VAL A 84 12.39 17.13 -2.47
N LEU A 85 11.88 18.27 -1.98
CA LEU A 85 12.63 19.53 -1.92
C LEU A 85 13.70 19.55 -0.83
N VAL A 86 13.70 18.58 0.09
CA VAL A 86 14.65 18.49 1.21
C VAL A 86 15.71 17.43 0.87
N PRO A 87 16.90 17.79 0.38
CA PRO A 87 17.80 16.84 -0.30
C PRO A 87 18.23 15.66 0.59
N ILE A 88 18.59 15.95 1.85
CA ILE A 88 19.06 14.94 2.81
C ILE A 88 17.92 13.99 3.20
N ALA A 89 16.75 14.55 3.54
CA ALA A 89 15.58 13.74 3.91
C ALA A 89 15.10 12.90 2.72
N ASN A 90 15.06 13.48 1.53
CA ASN A 90 14.71 12.81 0.28
C ASN A 90 15.59 11.58 0.03
N LEU A 91 16.92 11.70 0.18
CA LEU A 91 17.84 10.58 -0.01
C LEU A 91 17.62 9.47 1.04
N VAL A 92 17.47 9.85 2.31
CA VAL A 92 17.21 8.88 3.40
C VAL A 92 15.90 8.12 3.15
N LEU A 93 14.83 8.83 2.78
CA LEU A 93 13.53 8.23 2.48
C LEU A 93 13.56 7.37 1.21
N ALA A 94 14.34 7.75 0.20
CA ALA A 94 14.51 6.97 -1.02
C ALA A 94 15.16 5.60 -0.74
N ILE A 95 16.09 5.52 0.23
CA ILE A 95 16.77 4.28 0.64
C ILE A 95 15.91 3.42 1.59
N ARG A 96 15.15 4.05 2.50
CA ARG A 96 14.39 3.39 3.58
C ARG A 96 13.40 2.34 3.11
N GLU A 97 12.92 1.49 4.00
CA GLU A 97 11.82 0.57 3.66
C GLU A 97 10.51 1.33 3.49
N GLY A 98 9.73 0.97 2.46
CA GLY A 98 8.36 1.46 2.31
C GLY A 98 7.47 0.87 3.40
N GLN A 99 6.37 1.55 3.70
CA GLN A 99 5.39 1.09 4.67
C GLN A 99 4.76 -0.24 4.22
N HIS A 100 4.65 -1.20 5.14
CA HIS A 100 3.96 -2.47 4.88
C HIS A 100 2.44 -2.29 4.90
N GLY A 101 1.75 -2.91 3.95
CA GLY A 101 0.29 -2.83 3.84
C GLY A 101 -0.23 -1.59 3.12
N ASP A 102 -1.54 -1.36 3.19
CA ASP A 102 -2.18 -0.20 2.57
C ASP A 102 -1.75 1.09 3.27
N ASN A 103 -1.55 2.13 2.47
CA ASN A 103 -1.41 3.50 2.98
C ASN A 103 -2.39 4.44 2.26
N ARG A 104 -2.43 5.71 2.67
CA ARG A 104 -3.33 6.72 2.07
C ARG A 104 -3.10 6.97 0.57
N PHE A 105 -1.95 6.56 0.04
CA PHE A 105 -1.58 6.72 -1.36
C PHE A 105 -1.85 5.45 -2.19
N GLY A 106 -2.27 4.36 -1.58
CA GLY A 106 -2.70 3.14 -2.26
C GLY A 106 -2.09 1.85 -1.68
N PRO A 107 -2.35 0.72 -2.35
CA PRO A 107 -1.96 -0.59 -1.86
C PRO A 107 -0.46 -0.86 -1.92
N ASP A 108 0.00 -1.78 -1.08
CA ASP A 108 1.40 -2.19 -1.03
C ASP A 108 1.84 -2.76 -2.40
N PRO A 109 2.85 -2.16 -3.06
CA PRO A 109 3.30 -2.63 -4.35
C PRO A 109 4.04 -3.99 -4.30
N LYS A 110 4.26 -4.56 -3.11
CA LYS A 110 4.75 -5.93 -2.92
C LYS A 110 3.64 -6.98 -2.82
N ARG A 111 2.36 -6.59 -2.79
CA ARG A 111 1.26 -7.55 -2.69
C ARG A 111 1.33 -8.63 -3.74
N THR A 112 1.19 -9.85 -3.28
CA THR A 112 1.02 -11.04 -4.10
C THR A 112 -0.47 -11.30 -4.34
N PRO A 113 -0.86 -11.94 -5.45
CA PRO A 113 -2.27 -12.27 -5.72
C PRO A 113 -2.94 -13.10 -4.62
N ALA A 114 -2.14 -13.85 -3.84
CA ALA A 114 -2.61 -14.60 -2.68
C ALA A 114 -2.96 -13.70 -1.49
N GLU A 115 -2.24 -12.60 -1.28
CA GLU A 115 -2.56 -11.61 -0.26
C GLU A 115 -3.81 -10.78 -0.65
N ASP A 116 -4.00 -10.53 -1.94
CA ASP A 116 -5.18 -9.82 -2.46
C ASP A 116 -6.48 -10.62 -2.23
N SER A 117 -6.45 -11.94 -2.40
CA SER A 117 -7.63 -12.80 -2.17
C SER A 117 -7.97 -12.94 -0.68
N VAL A 118 -6.96 -12.95 0.19
CA VAL A 118 -7.17 -12.90 1.65
C VAL A 118 -7.75 -11.55 2.06
N ALA A 119 -7.18 -10.44 1.58
CA ALA A 119 -7.69 -9.10 1.88
C ALA A 119 -9.15 -8.90 1.42
N ALA A 120 -9.50 -9.41 0.24
CA ALA A 120 -10.86 -9.34 -0.30
C ALA A 120 -11.86 -10.27 0.40
N SER A 121 -11.39 -11.36 1.01
CA SER A 121 -12.25 -12.34 1.69
C SER A 121 -12.40 -12.08 3.19
N THR A 122 -11.53 -11.28 3.81
CA THR A 122 -11.76 -10.79 5.17
C THR A 122 -12.95 -9.83 5.19
N PRO A 123 -14.11 -10.19 5.80
CA PRO A 123 -15.09 -9.19 6.12
C PRO A 123 -14.41 -8.18 7.04
N ASN A 124 -14.42 -6.91 6.62
CA ASN A 124 -13.90 -5.76 7.34
C ASN A 124 -14.01 -5.99 8.86
N ALA A 125 -12.91 -5.98 9.61
CA ALA A 125 -12.93 -6.29 11.05
C ALA A 125 -13.95 -5.42 11.83
N ALA A 126 -14.25 -4.22 11.31
CA ALA A 126 -15.34 -3.37 11.78
C ALA A 126 -16.74 -4.01 11.67
N ALA A 127 -17.03 -4.76 10.60
CA ALA A 127 -18.30 -5.47 10.42
C ALA A 127 -18.42 -6.71 11.33
N PHE A 128 -17.30 -7.41 11.58
CA PHE A 128 -17.29 -8.56 12.49
C PHE A 128 -17.57 -8.14 13.95
N HIS A 129 -17.05 -7.00 14.38
CA HIS A 129 -17.35 -6.44 15.71
C HIS A 129 -18.77 -5.89 15.87
N VAL A 130 -19.43 -5.48 14.78
CA VAL A 130 -20.84 -5.03 14.82
C VAL A 130 -21.79 -6.22 14.97
N GLN A 131 -21.52 -7.36 14.33
CA GLN A 131 -22.42 -8.54 14.44
C GLN A 131 -22.44 -9.18 15.83
N ILE A 132 -21.35 -9.11 16.60
CA ILE A 132 -21.34 -9.66 17.98
C ILE A 132 -22.14 -8.77 18.93
N LYS A 133 -22.11 -7.44 18.76
CA LYS A 133 -22.79 -6.51 19.67
C LYS A 133 -24.30 -6.39 19.42
N THR A 134 -24.79 -6.65 18.21
CA THR A 134 -26.23 -6.58 17.90
C THR A 134 -27.02 -7.83 18.30
N GLN A 135 -26.37 -8.95 18.60
CA GLN A 135 -27.06 -10.14 19.12
C GLN A 135 -27.23 -10.16 20.65
N ALA A 136 -26.58 -9.24 21.37
CA ALA A 136 -26.61 -9.18 22.83
C ALA A 136 -27.72 -8.27 23.41
N ALA A 137 -28.70 -7.83 22.60
CA ALA A 137 -29.77 -6.91 23.03
C ALA A 137 -31.15 -7.59 23.18
N GLY A 138 -31.23 -8.91 23.27
CA GLY A 138 -32.51 -9.61 23.45
C GLY A 138 -32.45 -11.05 23.93
N GLN A 139 -31.30 -11.54 24.40
CA GLN A 139 -31.16 -12.92 24.85
C GLN A 139 -31.25 -12.98 26.38
N THR A 140 -32.47 -13.14 26.89
CA THR A 140 -32.66 -13.61 28.27
C THR A 140 -31.88 -14.91 28.43
N PRO A 141 -31.13 -15.13 29.52
CA PRO A 141 -30.52 -16.42 29.77
C PRO A 141 -31.63 -17.48 29.73
N ASN A 142 -31.48 -18.46 28.85
CA ASN A 142 -32.44 -19.54 28.75
C ASN A 142 -31.99 -20.64 29.73
N SER A 143 -32.76 -20.87 30.79
CA SER A 143 -32.59 -22.07 31.62
C SER A 143 -32.86 -23.36 30.85
N PHE A 144 -32.30 -24.45 31.37
CA PHE A 144 -32.58 -25.81 30.91
C PHE A 144 -33.44 -26.55 31.92
N CYS A 145 -34.41 -27.33 31.44
CA CYS A 145 -35.19 -28.20 32.29
C CYS A 145 -34.35 -29.41 32.74
N ILE A 146 -34.23 -29.63 34.05
CA ILE A 146 -33.46 -30.75 34.63
C ILE A 146 -34.04 -32.12 34.22
N ARG A 147 -35.35 -32.19 33.95
CA ARG A 147 -36.04 -33.45 33.65
C ARG A 147 -35.98 -33.85 32.18
N CYS A 148 -36.17 -32.91 31.24
CA CYS A 148 -36.28 -33.21 29.81
C CYS A 148 -35.25 -32.50 28.93
N GLY A 149 -34.38 -31.66 29.51
CA GLY A 149 -33.31 -30.96 28.80
C GLY A 149 -33.76 -29.85 27.85
N THR A 150 -35.06 -29.54 27.76
CA THR A 150 -35.53 -28.46 26.89
C THR A 150 -35.10 -27.11 27.43
N GLN A 151 -34.61 -26.26 26.54
CA GLN A 151 -34.29 -24.87 26.80
C GLN A 151 -35.58 -24.03 26.81
N PHE A 152 -35.76 -23.19 27.84
CA PHE A 152 -36.95 -22.32 27.94
C PHE A 152 -36.64 -21.00 28.67
N PRO A 153 -37.46 -19.94 28.46
CA PRO A 153 -37.20 -18.61 29.00
C PRO A 153 -37.19 -18.57 30.52
N ASP A 154 -36.35 -17.72 31.11
CA ASP A 154 -36.16 -17.71 32.56
C ASP A 154 -37.38 -17.33 33.40
N MET A 155 -38.34 -16.66 32.78
CA MET A 155 -39.58 -16.21 33.40
C MET A 155 -40.71 -17.27 33.43
N ALA A 156 -40.51 -18.46 32.86
CA ALA A 156 -41.55 -19.49 32.86
C ALA A 156 -41.56 -20.29 34.17
N ALA A 157 -42.71 -20.33 34.86
CA ALA A 157 -42.90 -21.08 36.10
C ALA A 157 -42.87 -22.61 35.90
N TYR A 158 -43.22 -23.08 34.70
CA TYR A 158 -43.29 -24.50 34.34
C TYR A 158 -42.68 -24.78 32.96
N CYS A 159 -42.10 -25.97 32.79
CA CYS A 159 -41.61 -26.42 31.49
C CYS A 159 -42.80 -26.71 30.54
N PRO A 160 -42.84 -26.15 29.32
CA PRO A 160 -43.96 -26.34 28.38
C PRO A 160 -44.04 -27.77 27.82
N LYS A 161 -42.94 -28.54 27.85
CA LYS A 161 -42.89 -29.90 27.31
C LYS A 161 -43.26 -30.97 28.34
N CYS A 162 -42.83 -30.80 29.60
CA CYS A 162 -42.97 -31.83 30.63
C CYS A 162 -43.70 -31.38 31.90
N GLY A 163 -44.13 -30.11 31.98
CA GLY A 163 -44.90 -29.57 33.11
C GLY A 163 -44.14 -29.49 34.44
N THR A 164 -42.83 -29.77 34.46
CA THR A 164 -42.04 -29.72 35.70
C THR A 164 -41.84 -28.27 36.13
N ALA A 165 -42.11 -27.98 37.41
CA ALA A 165 -41.92 -26.66 38.01
C ALA A 165 -40.42 -26.33 38.12
N ARG A 166 -40.08 -25.04 38.01
CA ARG A 166 -38.72 -24.56 38.28
C ARG A 166 -38.44 -24.71 39.78
N THR A 167 -37.55 -25.62 40.14
CA THR A 167 -36.99 -25.68 41.51
C THR A 167 -36.14 -24.42 41.71
N ALA A 168 -36.42 -23.67 42.77
CA ALA A 168 -35.67 -22.47 43.14
C ALA A 168 -34.17 -22.77 43.35
#